data_AF-A0A6G9YK06-F1
#
_entry.id   AF-A0A6G9YK06-F1
#
_cell.length_a   1.000
_cell.length_b   1.000
_cell.length_c   1.000
_cell.angle_alpha   90.00
_cell.angle_beta   90.00
_cell.angle_gamma   90.00
#
_symmetry.space_group_name_H-M   'P 1'
#
loop_
_entity.id
_entity.type
_entity.pdbx_description
1 polymer ?
#
loop_
_entity_poly.entity_id
_entity_poly.type
_entity_poly.pdbx_seq_one_letter_code
_entity_poly.pdbx_strand_id
1 'polypeptide(L)'
;MSLTQPWATVIAGLLAVAAATIAYCGLLKNIGAQRKAEQRARSIEQLNETVAAIETLSAAITVLRAAESDRVKERANDKVLDAVERVHIVTAKLHLLDLTDAAEATGQYVTAITDQVLKHGSGSEVTPETVNESRINALTRLASTRRSIEDR
;
A
#
# COMPACT_ATOMS: atom_id res chain seq x y z
N MET A 1 -5.92 49.19 -52.49
CA MET A 1 -5.92 47.72 -52.33
C MET A 1 -4.73 47.32 -51.46
N SER A 2 -5.01 46.58 -50.38
CA SER A 2 -4.17 45.57 -49.71
C SER A 2 -2.68 45.86 -49.46
N LEU A 3 -2.35 46.53 -48.35
CA LEU A 3 -1.00 46.50 -47.74
C LEU A 3 -1.01 46.25 -46.22
N THR A 4 -2.18 45.99 -45.61
CA THR A 4 -2.31 45.68 -44.17
C THR A 4 -2.44 44.17 -43.87
N GLN A 5 -2.67 43.33 -44.88
CA GLN A 5 -2.86 41.88 -44.71
C GLN A 5 -1.60 41.07 -44.28
N PRO A 6 -0.37 41.41 -44.71
CA PRO A 6 0.82 40.63 -44.31
C PRO A 6 1.13 40.75 -42.82
N TRP A 7 0.94 41.93 -42.24
CA TRP A 7 1.23 42.17 -40.83
C TRP A 7 0.21 41.52 -39.91
N ALA A 8 -1.07 41.49 -40.31
CA ALA A 8 -2.12 40.83 -39.54
C ALA A 8 -1.88 39.31 -39.41
N THR A 9 -1.44 38.66 -40.49
CA THR A 9 -1.12 37.21 -40.48
C THR A 9 0.10 36.89 -39.62
N VAL A 10 1.12 37.75 -39.63
CA VAL A 10 2.30 37.62 -38.75
C VAL A 10 1.90 37.75 -37.28
N ILE A 11 1.10 38.76 -36.93
CA ILE A 11 0.62 38.96 -35.56
C ILE A 11 -0.23 37.77 -35.11
N ALA A 12 -1.14 37.29 -35.96
CA ALA A 12 -1.95 36.10 -35.67
C ALA A 12 -1.07 34.85 -35.45
N GLY A 13 -0.03 34.66 -36.26
CA GLY A 13 0.94 33.57 -36.08
C GLY A 13 1.67 33.63 -34.74
N LEU A 14 2.13 34.83 -34.33
CA LEU A 14 2.80 35.02 -33.04
C LEU A 14 1.85 34.75 -31.85
N LEU A 15 0.60 35.21 -31.93
CA LEU A 15 -0.41 34.92 -30.92
C LEU A 15 -0.73 33.43 -30.83
N ALA A 16 -0.80 32.72 -31.96
CA ALA A 16 -1.02 31.28 -31.99
C ALA A 16 0.13 30.51 -31.31
N VAL A 17 1.38 30.90 -31.56
CA VAL A 17 2.56 30.29 -30.90
C VAL A 17 2.57 30.57 -29.39
N ALA A 18 2.23 31.80 -28.98
CA ALA A 18 2.13 32.15 -27.56
C ALA A 18 1.04 31.32 -26.86
N ALA A 19 -0.15 31.22 -27.47
CA ALA A 19 -1.25 30.41 -26.94
C ALA A 19 -0.88 28.92 -26.85
N ALA A 20 -0.24 28.37 -27.88
CA ALA A 20 0.25 26.99 -27.88
C ALA A 20 1.28 26.74 -26.78
N THR A 21 2.18 27.70 -26.54
CA THR A 21 3.20 27.60 -25.47
C THR A 21 2.55 27.59 -24.09
N ILE A 22 1.58 28.46 -23.84
CA ILE A 22 0.83 28.49 -22.58
C ILE A 22 0.06 27.18 -22.36
N ALA A 23 -0.61 26.68 -23.40
CA ALA A 23 -1.33 25.41 -23.35
C ALA A 23 -0.39 24.23 -23.06
N TYR A 24 0.78 24.19 -23.71
CA TYR A 24 1.80 23.16 -23.47
C TYR A 24 2.34 23.21 -22.04
N CYS A 25 2.66 24.41 -21.53
CA CYS A 25 3.07 24.59 -20.14
C CYS A 25 1.97 24.15 -19.15
N GLY A 26 0.70 24.43 -19.45
CA GLY A 26 -0.44 23.96 -18.67
C GLY A 26 -0.55 22.44 -18.66
N LEU A 27 -0.38 21.80 -19.83
CA LEU A 27 -0.39 20.34 -19.98
C LEU A 27 0.72 19.68 -19.17
N LEU A 28 1.94 20.19 -19.22
CA LEU A 28 3.07 19.63 -18.45
C LEU A 28 2.82 19.70 -16.95
N LYS A 29 2.29 20.82 -16.44
CA LYS A 29 1.90 20.95 -15.02
C LYS A 29 0.82 19.95 -14.65
N ASN A 30 -0.17 19.75 -15.52
CA ASN A 30 -1.25 18.80 -15.30
C ASN A 30 -0.75 17.35 -15.25
N ILE A 31 0.13 16.96 -16.18
CA ILE A 31 0.76 15.62 -16.19
C ILE A 31 1.56 15.40 -14.89
N GLY A 32 2.30 16.40 -14.43
CA GLY A 32 3.04 16.32 -13.17
C GLY A 32 2.12 16.12 -11.96
N ALA A 33 1.01 16.88 -11.89
CA ALA A 33 0.02 16.75 -10.83
C ALA A 33 -0.68 15.38 -10.87
N GLN A 34 -1.05 14.90 -12.06
CA GLN A 34 -1.70 13.61 -12.27
C GLN A 34 -0.80 12.45 -11.83
N ARG A 35 0.50 12.48 -12.20
CA ARG A 35 1.47 11.46 -11.76
C ARG A 35 1.60 11.41 -10.24
N LYS A 36 1.63 12.57 -9.57
CA LYS A 36 1.67 12.63 -8.10
C LYS A 36 0.39 12.09 -7.47
N ALA A 37 -0.77 12.43 -8.01
CA ALA A 37 -2.05 11.93 -7.53
C ALA A 37 -2.16 10.40 -7.71
N GLU A 38 -1.72 9.89 -8.86
CA GLU A 38 -1.70 8.45 -9.15
C GLU A 38 -0.76 7.70 -8.21
N GLN A 39 0.44 8.24 -7.94
CA GLN A 39 1.36 7.65 -6.98
C GLN A 39 0.74 7.58 -5.57
N ARG A 40 0.08 8.64 -5.12
CA ARG A 40 -0.62 8.65 -3.81
C ARG A 40 -1.75 7.63 -3.77
N ALA A 41 -2.57 7.56 -4.83
CA ALA A 41 -3.65 6.60 -4.92
C ALA A 41 -3.14 5.16 -4.83
N ARG A 42 -2.05 4.83 -5.56
CA ARG A 42 -1.39 3.52 -5.49
C ARG A 42 -0.88 3.22 -4.08
N SER A 43 -0.27 4.18 -3.39
CA SER A 43 0.19 3.98 -2.01
C SER A 43 -0.96 3.72 -1.05
N ILE A 44 -2.07 4.45 -1.15
CA ILE A 44 -3.27 4.23 -0.33
C ILE A 44 -3.90 2.86 -0.61
N GLU A 45 -3.99 2.48 -1.88
CA GLU A 45 -4.48 1.17 -2.28
C GLU A 45 -3.62 0.05 -1.68
N GLN A 46 -2.29 0.19 -1.74
CA GLN A 46 -1.37 -0.79 -1.18
C GLN A 46 -1.48 -0.90 0.35
N LEU A 47 -1.71 0.21 1.05
CA LEU A 47 -1.96 0.19 2.50
C LEU A 47 -3.26 -0.54 2.82
N ASN A 48 -4.33 -0.32 2.04
CA ASN A 48 -5.60 -1.03 2.23
C ASN A 48 -5.46 -2.54 1.94
N GLU A 49 -4.72 -2.92 0.90
CA GLU A 49 -4.41 -4.32 0.60
C GLU A 49 -3.65 -4.97 1.77
N THR A 50 -2.71 -4.23 2.38
CA THR A 50 -1.93 -4.72 3.52
C THR A 50 -2.81 -4.94 4.75
N VAL A 51 -3.70 -3.98 5.07
CA VAL A 51 -4.67 -4.13 6.17
C VAL A 51 -5.55 -5.36 5.94
N ALA A 52 -6.07 -5.55 4.72
CA ALA A 52 -6.89 -6.71 4.39
C ALA A 52 -6.13 -8.03 4.56
N ALA A 53 -4.85 -8.08 4.16
CA ALA A 53 -4.01 -9.26 4.34
C ALA A 53 -3.76 -9.59 5.82
N ILE A 54 -3.47 -8.58 6.66
CA ILE A 54 -3.30 -8.74 8.10
C ILE A 54 -4.57 -9.30 8.75
N GLU A 55 -5.73 -8.75 8.42
CA GLU A 55 -7.01 -9.22 8.99
C GLU A 55 -7.35 -10.64 8.53
N THR A 56 -7.05 -10.96 7.27
CA THR A 56 -7.22 -12.33 6.73
C THR A 56 -6.35 -13.32 7.51
N LEU A 57 -5.09 -12.97 7.78
CA LEU A 57 -4.18 -13.81 8.56
C LEU A 57 -4.68 -13.99 10.00
N SER A 58 -5.09 -12.90 10.66
CA SER A 58 -5.67 -12.96 12.00
C SER A 58 -6.90 -13.86 12.07
N ALA A 59 -7.79 -13.77 11.08
CA ALA A 59 -8.97 -14.63 10.98
C ALA A 59 -8.58 -16.09 10.77
N ALA A 60 -7.62 -16.37 9.87
CA ALA A 60 -7.14 -17.73 9.62
C ALA A 60 -6.55 -18.38 10.88
N ILE A 61 -5.78 -17.64 11.66
CA ILE A 61 -5.22 -18.11 12.95
C ILE A 61 -6.33 -18.40 13.96
N THR A 62 -7.35 -17.56 14.01
CA THR A 62 -8.49 -17.77 14.91
C THR A 62 -9.22 -19.07 14.59
N VAL A 63 -9.41 -19.34 13.29
CA VAL A 63 -10.00 -20.60 12.81
C VAL A 63 -9.10 -21.80 13.13
N LEU A 64 -7.78 -21.67 12.94
CA LEU A 64 -6.83 -22.74 13.26
C LEU A 64 -6.86 -23.10 14.75
N ARG A 65 -6.95 -22.10 15.65
CA ARG A 65 -7.04 -22.32 17.10
C ARG A 65 -8.35 -22.97 17.53
N ALA A 66 -9.45 -22.69 16.84
CA ALA A 66 -10.76 -23.26 17.12
C ALA A 66 -10.98 -24.65 16.46
N ALA A 67 -10.05 -25.11 15.62
CA ALA A 67 -10.20 -26.37 14.91
C ALA A 67 -9.97 -27.57 15.85
N GLU A 68 -11.02 -28.35 16.06
CA GLU A 68 -10.96 -29.55 16.93
C GLU A 68 -10.54 -30.81 16.17
N SER A 69 -10.94 -30.94 14.89
CA SER A 69 -10.65 -32.10 14.03
C SER A 69 -9.37 -31.92 13.22
N ASP A 70 -8.58 -32.98 13.08
CA ASP A 70 -7.33 -32.97 12.32
C ASP A 70 -7.51 -32.52 10.86
N ARG A 71 -8.60 -32.94 10.20
CA ARG A 71 -8.91 -32.48 8.83
C ARG A 71 -9.20 -30.97 8.75
N VAL A 72 -9.78 -30.41 9.80
CA VAL A 72 -10.08 -28.97 9.87
C VAL A 72 -8.81 -28.20 10.20
N LYS A 73 -7.95 -28.74 11.07
CA LYS A 73 -6.63 -28.17 11.39
C LYS A 73 -5.74 -28.11 10.15
N GLU A 74 -5.65 -29.18 9.36
CA GLU A 74 -4.86 -29.22 8.12
C GLU A 74 -5.29 -28.11 7.15
N ARG A 75 -6.59 -28.02 6.85
CA ARG A 75 -7.13 -26.95 5.99
C ARG A 75 -6.94 -25.55 6.57
N ALA A 76 -7.05 -25.40 7.88
CA ALA A 76 -6.83 -24.11 8.53
C ALA A 76 -5.34 -23.72 8.49
N ASN A 77 -4.45 -24.70 8.59
CA ASN A 77 -3.01 -24.50 8.48
C ASN A 77 -2.62 -24.03 7.08
N ASP A 78 -3.16 -24.68 6.03
CA ASP A 78 -2.95 -24.24 4.64
C ASP A 78 -3.40 -22.78 4.45
N LYS A 79 -4.58 -22.43 4.98
CA LYS A 79 -5.07 -21.04 4.93
C LYS A 79 -4.18 -20.05 5.68
N VAL A 80 -3.59 -20.46 6.79
CA VAL A 80 -2.63 -19.62 7.54
C VAL A 80 -1.36 -19.43 6.71
N LEU A 81 -0.83 -20.49 6.09
CA LEU A 81 0.34 -20.41 5.21
C LEU A 81 0.10 -19.47 4.02
N ASP A 82 -1.04 -19.63 3.33
CA ASP A 82 -1.44 -18.75 2.22
C ASP A 82 -1.56 -17.29 2.68
N ALA A 83 -2.13 -17.06 3.87
CA ALA A 83 -2.28 -15.73 4.42
C ALA A 83 -0.93 -15.11 4.83
N VAL A 84 -0.02 -15.90 5.39
CA VAL A 84 1.36 -15.46 5.71
C VAL A 84 2.10 -15.05 4.44
N GLU A 85 2.04 -15.88 3.39
CA GLU A 85 2.65 -15.56 2.10
C GLU A 85 2.09 -14.25 1.54
N ARG A 86 0.76 -14.08 1.59
CA ARG A 86 0.13 -12.84 1.16
C ARG A 86 0.62 -11.64 1.95
N VAL A 87 0.79 -11.75 3.27
CA VAL A 87 1.32 -10.66 4.10
C VAL A 87 2.79 -10.36 3.74
N HIS A 88 3.61 -11.36 3.43
CA HIS A 88 4.98 -11.14 2.94
C HIS A 88 5.00 -10.38 1.61
N ILE A 89 4.13 -10.75 0.66
CA ILE A 89 4.04 -10.08 -0.65
C ILE A 89 3.68 -8.60 -0.47
N VAL A 90 2.65 -8.29 0.32
CA VAL A 90 2.25 -6.89 0.54
C VAL A 90 3.31 -6.11 1.33
N THR A 91 4.03 -6.75 2.26
CA THR A 91 5.15 -6.13 2.98
C THR A 91 6.27 -5.75 2.02
N ALA A 92 6.63 -6.63 1.08
CA ALA A 92 7.61 -6.32 0.04
C ALA A 92 7.14 -5.15 -0.86
N LYS A 93 5.85 -5.12 -1.22
CA LYS A 93 5.28 -4.00 -1.98
C LYS A 93 5.35 -2.67 -1.21
N LEU A 94 5.18 -2.69 0.12
CA LEU A 94 5.36 -1.49 0.95
C LEU A 94 6.80 -0.97 0.92
N HIS A 95 7.80 -1.85 0.96
CA HIS A 95 9.20 -1.45 0.78
C HIS A 95 9.47 -0.82 -0.59
N LEU A 96 8.86 -1.35 -1.66
CA LEU A 96 8.98 -0.76 -3.02
C LEU A 96 8.37 0.64 -3.14
N LEU A 97 7.48 1.02 -2.22
CA LEU A 97 6.85 2.33 -2.18
C LEU A 97 7.50 3.27 -1.16
N ASP A 98 8.66 2.91 -0.62
CA ASP A 98 9.36 3.63 0.46
C ASP A 98 8.51 3.81 1.73
N LEU A 99 7.56 2.89 1.98
CA LEU A 99 6.71 2.88 3.18
C LEU A 99 7.32 2.01 4.28
N THR A 100 8.59 2.23 4.59
CA THR A 100 9.42 1.35 5.44
C THR A 100 8.83 1.15 6.83
N ASP A 101 8.38 2.20 7.52
CA ASP A 101 7.78 2.10 8.86
C ASP A 101 6.57 1.15 8.90
N ALA A 102 5.73 1.20 7.85
CA ALA A 102 4.57 0.33 7.72
C ALA A 102 4.97 -1.11 7.38
N ALA A 103 5.99 -1.27 6.54
CA ALA A 103 6.54 -2.57 6.17
C ALA A 103 7.17 -3.27 7.38
N GLU A 104 7.99 -2.57 8.16
CA GLU A 104 8.63 -3.11 9.36
C GLU A 104 7.60 -3.56 10.40
N ALA A 105 6.58 -2.72 10.68
CA ALA A 105 5.53 -3.07 11.62
C ALA A 105 4.72 -4.30 11.16
N THR A 106 4.47 -4.41 9.86
CA THR A 106 3.80 -5.59 9.27
C THR A 106 4.68 -6.84 9.36
N GLY A 107 5.97 -6.71 9.08
CA GLY A 107 6.95 -7.80 9.21
C GLY A 107 7.11 -8.31 10.64
N GLN A 108 7.08 -7.40 11.63
CA GLN A 108 7.09 -7.77 13.05
C GLN A 108 5.87 -8.61 13.43
N TYR A 109 4.68 -8.26 12.92
CA TYR A 109 3.47 -9.05 13.15
C TYR A 109 3.59 -10.47 12.57
N VAL A 110 4.07 -10.61 11.34
CA VAL A 110 4.24 -11.95 10.74
C VAL A 110 5.31 -12.75 11.49
N THR A 111 6.39 -12.11 11.91
CA THR A 111 7.43 -12.76 12.71
C THR A 111 6.86 -13.28 14.03
N ALA A 112 6.06 -12.47 14.73
CA ALA A 112 5.40 -12.88 15.98
C ALA A 112 4.44 -14.07 15.78
N ILE A 113 3.68 -14.09 14.68
CA ILE A 113 2.81 -15.22 14.34
C ILE A 113 3.64 -16.47 14.03
N THR A 114 4.65 -16.33 13.18
CA THR A 114 5.46 -17.45 12.72
C THR A 114 6.17 -18.09 13.91
N ASP A 115 6.70 -17.28 14.82
CA ASP A 115 7.26 -17.74 16.09
C ASP A 115 6.22 -18.44 16.96
N GLN A 116 5.00 -17.91 17.06
CA GLN A 116 3.94 -18.57 17.84
C GLN A 116 3.53 -19.92 17.25
N VAL A 117 3.39 -20.00 15.92
CA VAL A 117 2.97 -21.22 15.22
C VAL A 117 4.07 -22.28 15.24
N LEU A 118 5.34 -21.89 15.04
CA LEU A 118 6.48 -22.82 15.03
C LEU A 118 6.92 -23.25 16.44
N LYS A 119 6.83 -22.37 17.45
CA LYS A 119 7.40 -22.63 18.78
C LYS A 119 6.41 -23.27 19.78
N HIS A 120 5.25 -23.73 19.33
CA HIS A 120 4.32 -24.52 20.15
C HIS A 120 4.93 -25.82 20.74
N GLY A 121 6.16 -26.20 20.36
CA GLY A 121 6.94 -27.29 20.97
C GLY A 121 8.17 -26.91 21.80
N SER A 122 8.58 -25.62 21.87
CA SER A 122 9.86 -25.24 22.47
C SER A 122 9.80 -23.90 23.21
N GLY A 123 9.24 -23.90 24.42
CA GLY A 123 9.57 -22.98 25.53
C GLY A 123 9.53 -21.46 25.29
N SER A 124 9.01 -20.98 24.16
CA SER A 124 9.09 -19.57 23.78
C SER A 124 7.89 -18.79 24.31
N GLU A 125 8.20 -17.64 24.91
CA GLU A 125 7.32 -16.74 25.66
C GLU A 125 6.35 -15.91 24.78
N VAL A 126 6.06 -16.36 23.56
CA VAL A 126 5.19 -15.61 22.63
C VAL A 126 3.72 -15.91 22.96
N THR A 127 3.13 -15.06 23.78
CA THR A 127 1.74 -15.18 24.21
C THR A 127 0.77 -14.70 23.12
N PRO A 128 -0.49 -15.17 23.10
CA PRO A 128 -1.53 -14.61 22.22
C PRO A 128 -1.69 -13.09 22.34
N GLU A 129 -1.36 -12.51 23.49
CA GLU A 129 -1.37 -11.07 23.74
C GLU A 129 -0.29 -10.36 22.90
N THR A 130 0.95 -10.87 22.89
CA THR A 130 2.04 -10.28 22.07
C THR A 130 1.72 -10.28 20.56
N VAL A 131 1.03 -11.29 20.06
CA VAL A 131 0.57 -11.36 18.66
C VAL A 131 -0.54 -10.35 18.39
N ASN A 132 -1.43 -10.13 19.35
CA ASN A 132 -2.47 -9.10 19.22
C ASN A 132 -1.88 -7.68 19.32
N GLU A 133 -0.90 -7.45 20.19
CA GLU A 133 -0.20 -6.17 20.31
C GLU A 133 0.56 -5.83 19.01
N SER A 134 1.29 -6.79 18.44
CA SER A 134 1.97 -6.60 17.16
C SER A 134 0.99 -6.34 16.01
N ARG A 135 -0.18 -7.00 16.00
CA ARG A 135 -1.28 -6.68 15.07
C ARG A 135 -1.74 -5.23 15.21
N ILE A 136 -2.06 -4.80 16.43
CA ILE A 136 -2.54 -3.44 16.70
C ILE A 136 -1.48 -2.41 16.31
N ASN A 137 -0.20 -2.68 16.60
CA ASN A 137 0.91 -1.81 16.21
C ASN A 137 0.99 -1.70 14.67
N ALA A 138 0.94 -2.82 13.94
CA ALA A 138 0.96 -2.83 12.48
C ALA A 138 -0.20 -2.00 11.89
N LEU A 139 -1.43 -2.23 12.36
CA LEU A 139 -2.62 -1.48 11.92
C LEU A 139 -2.52 0.01 12.24
N THR A 140 -2.00 0.36 13.43
CA THR A 140 -1.80 1.75 13.85
C THR A 140 -0.78 2.45 12.95
N ARG A 141 0.34 1.78 12.64
CA ARG A 141 1.37 2.31 11.74
C ARG A 141 0.82 2.50 10.34
N LEU A 142 0.13 1.51 9.78
CA LEU A 142 -0.56 1.62 8.48
C LEU A 142 -1.53 2.81 8.44
N ALA A 143 -2.34 3.00 9.49
CA ALA A 143 -3.26 4.12 9.58
C ALA A 143 -2.54 5.48 9.67
N SER A 144 -1.46 5.57 10.43
CA SER A 144 -0.65 6.80 10.52
C SER A 144 0.04 7.14 9.19
N THR A 145 0.60 6.14 8.51
CA THR A 145 1.23 6.30 7.20
C THR A 145 0.21 6.74 6.16
N ARG A 146 -1.00 6.17 6.19
CA ARG A 146 -2.11 6.59 5.33
C ARG A 146 -2.46 8.06 5.52
N ARG A 147 -2.66 8.52 6.76
CA ARG A 147 -2.94 9.93 7.06
C ARG A 147 -1.82 10.84 6.54
N SER A 148 -0.56 10.46 6.76
CA SER A 148 0.59 11.22 6.27
C SER A 148 0.62 11.35 4.73
N ILE A 149 0.10 10.37 3.99
CA ILE A 149 0.00 10.42 2.52
C ILE A 149 -1.19 11.29 2.09
N GLU A 150 -2.32 11.20 2.80
CA GLU A 150 -3.52 12.00 2.53
C GLU A 150 -3.29 13.50 2.79
N ASP A 151 -2.47 13.85 3.78
CA ASP A 151 -2.16 15.24 4.16
C ASP A 151 -1.09 15.92 3.27
N ARG A 152 -0.39 15.17 2.40
CA ARG A 152 0.62 15.71 1.47
C ARG A 152 -0.02 16.35 0.25
#